data_AF-A0A846C9A2-F1
#
_entry.id   AF-A0A846C9A2-F1
#
_cell.length_a   1.000
_cell.length_b   1.000
_cell.length_c   1.000
_cell.angle_alpha   90.00
_cell.angle_beta   90.00
_cell.angle_gamma   90.00
#
_symmetry.space_group_name_H-M   'P 1'
#
loop_
_entity.id
_entity.type
_entity.pdbx_description
1 polymer ?
#
loop_
_entity_poly.entity_id
_entity_poly.type
_entity_poly.pdbx_seq_one_letter_code
_entity_poly.pdbx_strand_id
1 'polypeptide(L)' 'MLIAEYGALGQFLSYRSALRKKQPERVLYLAISQDIYSDFFSNQFIQELIAEHQLKLVIFEVMKEEIVLWKE' A
#
# COMPACT_ATOMS: atom_id res chain seq x y z
N MET A 1 2.73 -15.49 -5.50
CA MET A 1 1.92 -14.25 -5.59
C MET A 1 1.35 -13.90 -4.22
N LEU A 2 0.42 -14.68 -3.65
CA LEU A 2 -0.17 -14.42 -2.32
C LEU A 2 0.83 -14.25 -1.15
N ILE A 3 1.91 -15.03 -1.08
CA ILE A 3 2.85 -14.97 0.06
C ILE A 3 3.56 -13.60 0.16
N ALA A 4 3.84 -12.95 -0.97
CA ALA A 4 4.47 -11.63 -0.98
C ALA A 4 3.49 -10.53 -0.51
N GLU A 5 2.20 -10.67 -0.81
CA GLU A 5 1.14 -9.74 -0.42
C GLU A 5 0.91 -9.75 1.10
N TYR A 6 0.81 -10.94 1.70
CA TYR A 6 0.73 -11.07 3.16
C TYR A 6 1.98 -10.54 3.87
N GLY A 7 3.16 -10.73 3.28
CA GLY A 7 4.42 -10.18 3.79
C GLY A 7 4.45 -8.65 3.77
N ALA A 8 4.06 -8.04 2.65
CA ALA A 8 4.02 -6.58 2.50
C ALA A 8 3.03 -5.93 3.47
N LEU A 9 1.84 -6.52 3.65
CA LEU A 9 0.85 -6.03 4.61
C LEU A 9 1.35 -6.16 6.06
N GLY A 10 1.92 -7.30 6.43
CA GLY A 10 2.49 -7.51 7.76
C GLY A 10 3.64 -6.54 8.08
N GLN A 11 4.49 -6.24 7.11
CA GLN A 11 5.52 -5.21 7.23
C GLN A 11 4.90 -3.82 7.35
N PHE A 12 3.94 -3.47 6.51
CA PHE A 12 3.26 -2.17 6.55
C PHE A 12 2.64 -1.90 7.92
N LEU A 13 1.89 -2.86 8.47
CA LEU A 13 1.25 -2.72 9.78
C LEU A 13 2.28 -2.56 10.91
N SER A 14 3.38 -3.33 10.86
CA SER A 14 4.46 -3.25 11.83
C SER A 14 5.18 -1.90 11.78
N TYR A 15 5.51 -1.41 10.58
CA TYR A 15 6.14 -0.10 10.38
C TYR A 15 5.20 1.04 10.76
N ARG A 16 3.90 0.96 10.45
CA ARG A 16 2.90 1.93 10.86
C ARG A 16 2.84 2.05 12.38
N SER A 17 2.84 0.91 13.08
CA SER A 17 2.84 0.87 14.55
C SER A 17 4.11 1.48 15.15
N ALA A 18 5.28 1.18 14.57
CA ALA A 18 6.56 1.76 15.00
C ALA A 18 6.62 3.28 14.74
N LEU A 19 6.17 3.73 13.57
CA LEU A 19 6.15 5.14 13.19
C LEU A 19 5.21 5.95 14.07
N ARG A 20 4.01 5.45 14.39
CA ARG A 20 3.10 6.13 15.34
C ARG A 20 3.74 6.39 16.71
N LYS A 21 4.67 5.54 17.16
CA LYS A 21 5.36 5.70 18.44
C LYS A 21 6.58 6.63 18.37
N LYS A 22 7.32 6.62 17.26
CA LYS A 22 8.59 7.36 17.13
C LYS A 22 8.47 8.70 16.37
N GLN A 23 7.60 8.76 15.38
CA GLN A 23 7.41 9.88 14.46
C GLN A 23 5.92 9.97 14.05
N PRO A 24 5.03 10.37 14.99
CA PRO A 24 3.59 10.35 14.77
C PRO A 24 3.11 11.26 13.63
N GLU A 25 3.88 12.30 13.30
CA GLU A 25 3.65 13.23 12.19
C GLU A 25 3.88 12.59 10.82
N ARG A 26 4.62 11.47 10.74
CA ARG A 26 5.02 10.85 9.47
C ARG A 26 3.92 9.93 8.95
N VAL A 27 3.33 10.31 7.83
CA VAL A 27 2.32 9.51 7.12
C VAL A 27 3.00 8.40 6.32
N LEU A 28 2.58 7.15 6.54
CA LEU A 28 3.11 5.99 5.82
C LEU A 28 2.24 5.69 4.60
N TYR A 29 2.85 5.70 3.42
CA TYR A 29 2.24 5.26 2.16
C TYR A 29 2.84 3.92 1.75
N LEU A 30 1.99 3.02 1.24
CA LEU A 30 2.44 1.79 0.59
C LEU A 30 2.61 2.07 -0.91
N ALA A 31 3.83 2.01 -1.41
CA ALA A 31 4.12 2.16 -2.83
C ALA A 31 3.87 0.85 -3.57
N ILE A 32 3.07 0.89 -4.62
CA ILE A 32 2.73 -0.24 -5.49
C ILE A 32 2.84 0.15 -6.96
N SER A 33 3.21 -0.77 -7.84
CA SER A 33 3.21 -0.48 -9.27
C SER A 33 1.79 -0.39 -9.82
N GLN A 34 1.62 0.33 -10.92
CA GLN A 34 0.34 0.43 -11.63
C GLN A 34 -0.21 -0.95 -12.06
N ASP A 35 0.68 -1.87 -12.46
CA ASP A 35 0.29 -3.23 -12.86
C ASP A 35 -0.32 -3.99 -11.67
N ILE A 36 0.37 -3.98 -10.52
CA ILE A 36 -0.11 -4.62 -9.28
C ILE A 36 -1.41 -3.97 -8.81
N TYR A 37 -1.51 -2.64 -8.90
CA TYR A 37 -2.73 -1.94 -8.53
C TYR A 37 -3.93 -2.34 -9.38
N SER A 38 -3.72 -2.50 -10.69
CA SER A 38 -4.76 -2.92 -11.62
C SER A 38 -5.22 -4.35 -11.34
N ASP A 39 -4.28 -5.24 -11.02
CA ASP A 39 -4.58 -6.61 -10.60
C ASP A 39 -5.35 -6.65 -9.26
N PHE A 40 -4.94 -5.82 -8.28
CA PHE A 40 -5.61 -5.72 -6.98
C PHE A 40 -7.03 -5.16 -7.09
N PHE A 41 -7.28 -4.26 -8.04
CA PHE A 41 -8.63 -3.75 -8.29
C PHE A 41 -9.60 -4.85 -8.76
N SER A 42 -9.08 -5.96 -9.27
CA SER A 42 -9.90 -7.11 -9.66
C SER A 42 -10.28 -7.99 -8.46
N ASN A 43 -9.63 -7.81 -7.31
CA ASN A 43 -9.82 -8.62 -6.11
C ASN A 43 -10.58 -7.87 -5.02
N GLN A 44 -11.87 -8.19 -4.87
CA GLN A 44 -12.78 -7.62 -3.87
C GLN A 44 -12.21 -7.64 -2.44
N PHE A 45 -11.56 -8.73 -2.04
CA PHE A 45 -11.00 -8.89 -0.70
C PHE A 45 -9.88 -7.88 -0.41
N ILE A 46 -9.04 -7.59 -1.40
CA ILE A 46 -7.96 -6.60 -1.25
C ILE A 46 -8.54 -5.18 -1.16
N GLN A 47 -9.59 -4.87 -1.93
CA GLN A 47 -10.28 -3.59 -1.82
C GLN A 47 -10.87 -3.37 -0.42
N GLU A 48 -11.55 -4.39 0.11
CA GLU A 48 -12.13 -4.37 1.46
C GLU A 48 -11.04 -4.15 2.52
N LEU A 49 -9.90 -4.84 2.40
CA LEU A 49 -8.80 -4.73 3.34
C LEU A 49 -8.10 -3.36 3.29
N ILE A 50 -7.96 -2.76 2.10
CA ILE A 50 -7.47 -1.39 1.93
C ILE A 50 -8.41 -0.39 2.62
N ALA A 51 -9.72 -0.54 2.41
CA ALA A 51 -10.73 0.32 3.00
C ALA A 51 -10.80 0.19 4.52
N GLU A 52 -10.82 -1.05 5.04
CA GLU A 52 -10.87 -1.34 6.48
C GLU A 52 -9.67 -0.77 7.23
N HIS A 53 -8.48 -0.88 6.64
CA HIS A 53 -7.25 -0.42 7.27
C HIS A 53 -6.83 1.01 6.91
N GLN A 54 -7.63 1.72 6.09
CA GLN A 54 -7.36 3.09 5.63
C GLN A 54 -5.93 3.21 5.10
N LEU A 55 -5.56 2.27 4.22
CA LEU A 55 -4.21 2.19 3.67
C LEU A 55 -4.03 3.32 2.66
N LYS A 56 -3.10 4.22 2.96
CA LYS A 56 -2.66 5.22 2.01
C LYS A 56 -1.71 4.59 0.99
N LEU A 57 -2.03 4.74 -0.28
CA LEU A 57 -1.29 4.12 -1.39
C LEU A 57 -0.64 5.17 -2.28
N VAL A 58 0.55 4.83 -2.76
CA VAL A 58 1.24 5.50 -3.86
C VAL A 58 1.31 4.53 -5.01
N ILE A 59 0.80 4.92 -6.16
CA ILE A 59 0.86 4.11 -7.36
C ILE A 59 1.84 4.75 -8.32
N PHE A 60 2.82 3.98 -8.77
CA PHE A 60 3.84 4.44 -9.70
C PHE A 60 3.92 3.56 -10.95
N GLU A 61 4.29 4.16 -12.07
CA GLU A 61 4.54 3.44 -13.32
C GLU A 61 6.01 3.03 -13.38
N VAL A 62 6.27 1.72 -13.41
CA VAL A 62 7.65 1.18 -13.35
C VAL A 62 8.48 1.63 -14.55
N MET A 63 7.87 1.67 -15.74
CA MET A 63 8.58 1.97 -16.99
C MET A 63 8.95 3.45 -17.14
N LYS A 64 8.16 4.35 -16.56
CA LYS A 64 8.38 5.80 -16.62
C LYS A 64 8.98 6.38 -15.35
N GLU A 65 9.09 5.57 -14.29
CA GLU A 65 9.57 5.97 -12.96
C GLU A 65 8.81 7.17 -12.38
N GLU A 66 7.51 7.29 -12.71
CA GLU A 66 6.67 8.40 -12.28
C GLU A 66 5.57 7.97 -11.32
N ILE A 67 5.20 8.86 -10.40
CA ILE A 67 4.06 8.64 -9.52
C ILE A 67 2.79 9.03 -10.28
N VAL A 68 1.92 8.05 -10.47
CA VAL A 68 0.69 8.19 -11.26
C VAL A 68 -0.48 8.63 -10.37
N LEU A 69 -0.57 8.09 -9.15
CA LEU A 69 -1.70 8.36 -8.26
C LEU A 69 -1.32 8.26 -6.78
N TRP A 70 -1.87 9.19 -6.00
CA TRP A 70 -1.91 9.14 -4.54
C TRP A 70 -3.35 8.82 -4.12
N LYS A 71 -3.54 7.78 -3.32
CA LYS A 71 -4.86 7.39 -2.81
C LYS A 71 -4.84 7.39 -1.28
N GLU A 72 -5.82 8.07 -0.69
CA GLU A 72 -5.99 8.18 0.76
C GLU A 72 -7.13 7.33 1.29
#